data_AF-A0A850MWI8-F1
#
_entry.id   AF-A0A850MWI8-F1
#
_cell.length_a   1.000
_cell.length_b   1.000
_cell.length_c   1.000
_cell.angle_alpha   90.00
_cell.angle_beta   90.00
_cell.angle_gamma   90.00
#
_symmetry.space_group_name_H-M   'P 1'
#
loop_
_entity.id
_entity.type
_entity.pdbx_description
1 polymer ?
#
loop_
_entity_poly.entity_id
_entity_poly.type
_entity_poly.pdbx_seq_one_letter_code
_entity_poly.pdbx_strand_id
1 'polypeptide(L)' 'FVLTYVKCPLDVCIKRDNKGLYKKAIAGEIKNFTGISHPFEEPINPEIIIETDKESSKECKKKIIKKLEDLGYLLK' A
#
# COMPACT_ATOMS: atom_id res chain seq x y z
N PHE A 1 -16.17 -8.76 2.55
CA PHE A 1 -15.19 -7.88 1.89
C PHE A 1 -14.41 -7.17 2.99
N VAL A 2 -13.09 -7.01 2.85
CA VAL A 2 -12.22 -6.34 3.84
C VAL A 2 -11.25 -5.44 3.07
N LEU A 3 -11.33 -4.13 3.26
CA LEU A 3 -10.45 -3.15 2.64
C LEU A 3 -9.15 -3.03 3.45
N THR A 4 -8.03 -3.36 2.80
CA THR A 4 -6.69 -3.20 3.38
C THR A 4 -5.96 -2.06 2.68
N TYR A 5 -5.70 -0.99 3.43
CA TYR A 5 -4.86 0.09 2.95
C TYR A 5 -3.38 -0.23 3.16
N VAL A 6 -2.68 -0.45 2.05
CA VAL A 6 -1.23 -0.62 2.03
C VAL A 6 -0.58 0.76 1.97
N LYS A 7 -0.37 1.36 3.14
CA LYS A 7 0.18 2.72 3.27
C LYS A 7 1.69 2.69 3.13
N CYS A 8 2.21 3.64 2.37
CA CYS A 8 3.63 3.94 2.22
C CYS A 8 3.76 5.36 1.68
N PRO A 9 4.62 6.22 2.26
CA PRO A 9 4.96 7.50 1.66
C PRO A 9 5.45 7.36 0.21
N LEU A 10 5.02 8.28 -0.65
CA LEU A 10 5.32 8.26 -2.08
C LEU A 10 6.83 8.32 -2.36
N ASP A 11 7.57 9.13 -1.62
CA ASP A 11 9.02 9.27 -1.74
C ASP A 11 9.75 7.94 -1.44
N VAL A 12 9.28 7.17 -0.47
CA VAL A 12 9.79 5.82 -0.18
C VAL A 12 9.47 4.86 -1.33
N CYS A 13 8.27 4.94 -1.90
CA CYS A 13 7.90 4.15 -3.09
C CYS A 13 8.78 4.49 -4.30
N ILE A 14 9.02 5.77 -4.58
CA ILE A 14 9.91 6.25 -5.64
C ILE A 14 11.34 5.79 -5.39
N LYS A 15 11.83 5.85 -4.14
CA LYS A 15 13.17 5.37 -3.79
C LYS A 15 13.34 3.88 -4.04
N ARG A 16 12.29 3.08 -3.79
CA ARG A 16 12.31 1.62 -3.99
C ARG A 16 12.32 1.26 -5.48
N ASP A 17 11.47 1.90 -6.30
CA ASP A 17 11.29 1.74 -7.76
C ASP A 17 11.92 0.49 -8.44
N ASN A 18 11.62 -0.71 -7.91
CA ASN A 18 12.26 -1.97 -8.35
C ASN A 18 12.02 -2.30 -9.83
N LYS A 19 11.06 -1.62 -10.47
CA LYS A 19 10.66 -1.83 -11.87
C LYS A 19 10.99 -0.63 -12.77
N GLY A 20 11.54 0.46 -12.23
CA GLY A 20 11.82 1.69 -12.98
C GLY A 20 10.57 2.43 -13.45
N LEU A 21 9.40 2.16 -12.89
CA LEU A 21 8.13 2.76 -13.32
C LEU A 21 8.01 4.21 -12.87
N TYR A 22 8.43 4.52 -11.64
CA TYR A 22 8.43 5.90 -11.16
C TYR A 22 9.40 6.76 -11.98
N LYS A 23 10.58 6.25 -12.29
CA LYS A 23 11.54 6.93 -13.17
C LYS A 23 10.94 7.27 -14.53
N LYS A 24 10.28 6.31 -15.19
CA LYS A 24 9.61 6.52 -16.49
C LYS A 24 8.44 7.50 -16.40
N ALA A 25 7.65 7.42 -15.33
CA ALA A 25 6.54 8.35 -15.10
C ALA A 25 7.03 9.79 -14.91
N ILE A 26 8.10 10.00 -14.13
CA ILE A 26 8.73 11.32 -13.93
C ILE A 26 9.32 11.86 -15.24
N ALA A 27 9.89 10.98 -16.09
CA ALA A 27 10.37 11.34 -17.42
C ALA A 27 9.25 11.65 -18.43
N GLY A 28 7.97 11.47 -18.06
CA GLY A 28 6.82 11.69 -18.93
C GLY A 28 6.51 10.55 -19.91
N GLU A 29 7.22 9.42 -19.82
CA GLU A 29 7.00 8.25 -20.68
C GLU A 29 5.71 7.50 -20.32
N ILE A 30 5.26 7.61 -19.06
CA ILE A 30 4.01 7.00 -18.58
C ILE A 30 3.04 8.11 -18.15
N LYS A 31 1.93 8.23 -18.87
CA LYS A 31 0.85 9.18 -18.56
C LYS A 31 -0.07 8.64 -17.46
N ASN A 32 -0.74 9.55 -16.75
CA ASN A 32 -1.73 9.24 -15.71
C ASN A 32 -1.21 8.27 -14.64
N PHE A 33 0.04 8.45 -14.23
CA PHE A 33 0.67 7.58 -13.24
C PHE A 33 0.31 8.03 -11.83
N THR A 34 -0.34 7.16 -11.07
CA THR A 34 -0.78 7.43 -9.69
C THR A 34 0.38 7.86 -8.79
N GLY A 35 0.18 8.94 -8.06
CA GLY A 35 1.19 9.58 -7.21
C GLY A 35 2.14 10.53 -7.96
N ILE A 36 2.15 10.55 -9.30
CA ILE A 36 3.00 11.46 -10.09
C ILE A 36 2.14 12.46 -10.88
N SER A 37 1.39 11.97 -11.87
CA SER A 37 0.53 12.79 -12.74
C SER A 37 -0.97 12.52 -12.52
N HIS A 38 -1.30 11.57 -11.65
CA HIS A 38 -2.67 11.26 -11.24
C HIS A 38 -2.74 11.12 -9.71
N PRO A 39 -3.78 11.62 -9.02
CA PRO A 39 -3.88 11.51 -7.57
C PRO A 39 -4.10 10.07 -7.12
N PHE A 40 -3.74 9.79 -5.87
CA PHE A 40 -4.21 8.63 -5.13
C PHE A 40 -5.16 9.12 -4.04
N GLU A 41 -6.35 8.53 -3.96
CA GLU A 41 -7.32 8.84 -2.93
C GLU A 41 -7.15 7.84 -1.78
N GLU A 42 -6.64 8.31 -0.63
CA GLU A 42 -6.56 7.45 0.55
C GLU A 42 -7.96 7.00 0.98
N PRO A 43 -8.14 5.72 1.36
CA PRO A 43 -9.44 5.24 1.82
C PRO A 43 -9.83 5.91 3.14
N ILE A 44 -11.09 6.35 3.24
CA ILE A 44 -11.60 7.08 4.41
C ILE A 44 -11.72 6.17 5.64
N ASN A 45 -12.15 4.92 5.46
CA ASN A 45 -12.38 3.97 6.55
C ASN A 45 -11.97 2.54 6.17
N PRO A 46 -10.67 2.26 5.97
CA PRO A 46 -10.21 0.90 5.71
C PRO A 46 -10.31 0.03 6.98
N GLU A 47 -10.73 -1.22 6.85
CA GLU A 47 -10.74 -2.16 7.99
C GLU A 47 -9.33 -2.49 8.49
N ILE A 48 -8.32 -2.43 7.60
CA ILE A 48 -6.92 -2.68 7.92
C ILE A 48 -6.05 -1.58 7.32
N ILE A 49 -5.10 -1.05 8.11
CA ILE A 49 -4.01 -0.21 7.62
C ILE A 49 -2.69 -0.90 7.97
N ILE A 50 -1.81 -1.06 6.97
CA ILE A 50 -0.42 -1.49 7.16
C ILE A 50 0.54 -0.43 6.62
N GLU A 51 1.59 -0.11 7.37
CA GLU A 51 2.55 0.96 7.03
C GLU A 51 3.88 0.32 6.59
N THR A 52 4.02 0.05 5.30
CA THR A 52 5.12 -0.78 4.76
C THR A 52 6.49 -0.09 4.74
N ASP A 53 6.56 1.18 5.09
CA ASP A 53 7.79 1.91 5.38
C ASP A 53 8.25 1.74 6.84
N LYS A 54 7.35 1.36 7.75
CA LYS A 54 7.61 1.20 9.19
C LYS A 54 7.61 -0.24 9.65
N GLU A 55 6.94 -1.11 8.90
CA GLU A 55 6.68 -2.49 9.27
C GLU A 55 7.32 -3.47 8.30
N SER A 56 7.83 -4.57 8.84
CA SER A 56 8.24 -5.70 8.03
C SER A 56 7.04 -6.41 7.39
N SER A 57 7.28 -7.11 6.28
CA SER A 57 6.24 -7.95 5.64
C SER A 57 5.62 -8.97 6.62
N LYS A 58 6.40 -9.48 7.57
CA LYS A 58 5.93 -10.42 8.60
C LYS A 58 4.96 -9.74 9.58
N GLU A 59 5.23 -8.51 9.98
CA GLU A 59 4.35 -7.73 10.87
C GLU A 59 3.06 -7.35 10.15
N CYS A 60 3.15 -6.86 8.91
CA CYS A 60 1.98 -6.59 8.06
C CYS A 60 1.08 -7.81 7.91
N LYS A 61 1.68 -8.97 7.59
CA LYS A 61 0.94 -10.25 7.51
C LYS A 61 0.24 -10.57 8.82
N LYS A 62 0.95 -10.46 9.95
CA LYS A 62 0.39 -10.74 11.27
C LYS A 62 -0.81 -9.83 11.58
N LYS A 63 -0.74 -8.54 11.25
CA LYS A 63 -1.85 -7.59 11.40
C LYS A 63 -3.06 -7.99 10.58
N ILE A 64 -2.86 -8.35 9.31
CA ILE A 64 -3.96 -8.77 8.41
C ILE A 64 -4.64 -10.03 8.97
N ILE A 65 -3.86 -11.07 9.29
CA ILE A 65 -4.41 -12.33 9.81
C ILE A 65 -5.17 -12.09 11.11
N LYS A 66 -4.59 -11.35 12.05
CA LYS A 66 -5.27 -11.01 13.30
C LYS A 66 -6.60 -10.30 13.07
N LYS A 67 -6.66 -9.31 12.16
CA LYS A 67 -7.92 -8.62 11.88
C LYS A 67 -8.97 -9.56 11.28
N LEU A 68 -8.56 -10.51 10.44
CA LEU A 68 -9.47 -11.50 9.86
C LEU A 68 -9.99 -12.49 10.93
N GLU A 69 -9.17 -12.88 11.90
CA GLU A 69 -9.59 -13.65 13.08
C GLU A 69 -10.59 -12.86 13.93
N ASP A 70 -10.29 -11.60 14.23
CA ASP A 70 -11.16 -10.72 15.02
C ASP A 70 -12.53 -10.48 14.35
N LEU A 71 -12.58 -10.50 13.02
CA LEU A 71 -13.81 -10.41 12.22
C LEU A 71 -14.53 -11.77 12.06
N GLY A 72 -13.97 -12.86 12.58
CA GLY A 72 -14.54 -14.21 12.49
C GLY A 72 -14.39 -14.88 11.12
N TYR A 73 -13.53 -14.35 10.24
CA TYR A 73 -13.27 -14.93 8.92
C TYR A 73 -12.24 -16.06 8.96
N LEU A 74 -11.40 -16.12 10.00
CA LEU A 74 -10.44 -17.20 10.24
C LEU A 74 -10.69 -17.80 11.62
N LEU A 75 -10.62 -19.13 11.70
CA LEU A 75 -10.58 -19.83 12.98
C LEU A 75 -9.14 -19.82 13.50
N LYS A 76 -8.99 -19.70 14.82
CA LYS A 76 -7.70 -19.76 15.52
C LYS A 76 -7.11 -21.16 15.49
#